data_AF-A0A4S9K5A0-F1
#
_entry.id   AF-A0A4S9K5A0-F1
#
_cell.length_a   1.000
_cell.length_b   1.000
_cell.length_c   1.000
_cell.angle_alpha   90.00
_cell.angle_beta   90.00
_cell.angle_gamma   90.00
#
_symmetry.space_group_name_H-M   'P 1'
#
loop_
_entity.id
_entity.type
_entity.pdbx_description
1 polymer ?
#
loop_
_entity_poly.entity_id
_entity_poly.type
_entity_poly.pdbx_seq_one_letter_code
_entity_poly.pdbx_strand_id
1 'polypeptide(L)'
;MSLQSLLATSTRAPRRTLAAELFAFSSQKRAASRGRMAPSLRYKDRRKQPVVLTHQEKVVMETARQKRDEFIAEQEQRNRKVTPLTADERALYAETTKEAAMLMTDNQARFLLSWRVNTKRNNGDAAAEFKTAIKLMKDIHHMSLDDVYGLSFILRNKGGAGCARTGRDLVTLCSESGHAEATIQVVGSCLRQDATKPGVLRTRTAMFALERLRDISKAGNVRAIVMEANVARHNGLIEQATALYNRALEIIMDPNPSTTQDKYSELKDELSSPWIELAYLHVTRGENVKAMKAYMCGLEKDDPVAYFNLARLDFYMAGNQHTHDWLYNMTKAAASGHYKAAHELGEYYANSPAEPPQPPKSFMEKLHGFALYFNSPNINLDPKTNIHHHDAFGKTPEMRIDLACQWLKLASLNHYLPANITLAQLYLQKFIYPKGTLLKPLDPFGHSTEPDETPNHLFSPDLAQAALTQVLTACLQISEAKSVSKTNAEYLLRAKPWSEHKEVLEVIESTESLQELKEQAEMIADAAGLDIKSTKLLPKGVPHLGFIRFHKGTRGQGLWEADEKEWLVADDEQQVEKRVQR
;
A
#
# COMPACT_ATOMS: atom_id res chain seq x y z
N MET A 1 -51.56 5.64 5.42
CA MET A 1 -50.64 4.63 4.90
C MET A 1 -49.26 4.94 5.46
N SER A 2 -48.73 4.09 6.35
CA SER A 2 -47.59 4.45 7.21
C SER A 2 -46.24 4.31 6.51
N LEU A 3 -45.41 5.34 6.69
CA LEU A 3 -44.01 5.50 6.25
C LEU A 3 -43.01 4.58 6.98
N GLN A 4 -43.46 3.42 7.47
CA GLN A 4 -42.64 2.44 8.20
C GLN A 4 -42.26 1.21 7.35
N SER A 5 -42.66 1.11 6.08
CA SER A 5 -42.36 -0.05 5.22
C SER A 5 -41.29 0.19 4.15
N LEU A 6 -40.58 1.33 4.14
CA LEU A 6 -39.58 1.68 3.11
C LEU A 6 -38.13 1.68 3.60
N LEU A 7 -37.88 1.37 4.89
CA LEU A 7 -36.53 1.28 5.48
C LEU A 7 -36.20 -0.12 6.04
N ALA A 8 -36.95 -1.15 5.63
CA ALA A 8 -36.79 -2.52 6.13
C ALA A 8 -35.98 -3.46 5.20
N THR A 9 -35.15 -2.92 4.30
CA THR A 9 -34.26 -3.70 3.44
C THR A 9 -32.79 -3.38 3.70
N SER A 10 -32.31 -3.67 4.90
CA SER A 10 -30.88 -3.84 5.19
C SER A 10 -30.61 -4.74 6.41
N THR A 11 -31.57 -5.58 6.79
CA THR A 11 -31.35 -6.65 7.79
C THR A 11 -30.98 -7.94 7.07
N ARG A 12 -29.76 -8.02 6.54
CA ARG A 12 -29.07 -9.29 6.32
C ARG A 12 -27.74 -9.25 7.06
N ALA A 13 -27.77 -9.75 8.29
CA ALA A 13 -26.57 -10.12 9.03
C ALA A 13 -25.69 -11.05 8.17
N PRO A 14 -24.38 -10.82 8.07
CA PRO A 14 -23.51 -11.77 7.40
C PRO A 14 -22.94 -12.75 8.43
N ARG A 15 -23.54 -13.95 8.53
CA ARG A 15 -22.96 -15.10 9.26
C ARG A 15 -21.87 -15.83 8.45
N ARG A 16 -21.21 -15.18 7.49
CA ARG A 16 -20.15 -15.78 6.64
C ARG A 16 -19.02 -14.81 6.22
N THR A 17 -18.88 -13.65 6.86
CA THR A 17 -17.98 -12.58 6.40
C THR A 17 -16.51 -12.78 6.76
N LEU A 18 -16.14 -13.48 7.83
CA LEU A 18 -14.71 -13.46 8.20
C LEU A 18 -13.82 -14.12 7.15
N ALA A 19 -14.19 -15.30 6.66
CA ALA A 19 -13.41 -15.99 5.65
C ALA A 19 -13.44 -15.24 4.31
N ALA A 20 -14.55 -14.61 3.92
CA ALA A 20 -14.72 -13.91 2.64
C ALA A 20 -14.08 -12.50 2.63
N GLU A 21 -14.20 -11.75 3.74
CA GLU A 21 -13.45 -10.52 3.96
C GLU A 21 -11.96 -10.85 3.96
N LEU A 22 -11.50 -11.86 4.74
CA LEU A 22 -10.13 -12.36 4.70
C LEU A 22 -9.71 -12.93 3.33
N PHE A 23 -10.63 -13.51 2.55
CA PHE A 23 -10.38 -14.05 1.19
C PHE A 23 -10.04 -12.94 0.20
N ALA A 24 -10.69 -11.78 0.32
CA ALA A 24 -10.35 -10.58 -0.44
C ALA A 24 -8.96 -10.02 -0.10
N PHE A 25 -8.33 -10.49 1.00
CA PHE A 25 -7.00 -10.05 1.43
C PHE A 25 -5.84 -11.00 1.04
N SER A 26 -6.07 -12.29 0.74
CA SER A 26 -5.00 -13.23 0.33
C SER A 26 -4.74 -13.32 -1.19
N SER A 27 -5.61 -12.70 -1.98
CA SER A 27 -5.44 -12.49 -3.43
C SER A 27 -4.83 -11.12 -3.76
N GLN A 28 -4.54 -10.29 -2.74
CA GLN A 28 -3.98 -8.96 -2.91
C GLN A 28 -2.52 -9.01 -3.33
N LYS A 29 -2.29 -8.60 -4.57
CA LYS A 29 -0.95 -8.34 -5.12
C LYS A 29 -0.48 -7.00 -4.55
N ARG A 30 0.24 -7.00 -3.44
CA ARG A 30 0.69 -5.75 -2.81
C ARG A 30 2.08 -5.33 -3.27
N ALA A 31 2.16 -4.08 -3.72
CA ALA A 31 3.38 -3.28 -3.85
C ALA A 31 3.50 -2.39 -2.61
N ALA A 32 4.73 -2.14 -2.16
CA ALA A 32 4.99 -1.34 -0.97
C ALA A 32 4.74 0.16 -1.20
N SER A 33 4.06 0.79 -0.25
CA SER A 33 3.80 2.23 -0.23
C SER A 33 5.10 3.01 0.04
N ARG A 34 5.46 3.89 -0.90
CA ARG A 34 6.35 5.03 -0.66
C ARG A 34 5.50 6.24 -0.29
N GLY A 35 5.00 6.28 0.94
CA GLY A 35 4.46 7.52 1.51
C GLY A 35 5.61 8.50 1.76
N ARG A 36 5.63 9.64 1.06
CA ARG A 36 6.48 10.77 1.47
C ARG A 36 5.94 11.29 2.80
N MET A 37 6.74 11.17 3.86
CA MET A 37 6.45 11.79 5.15
C MET A 37 6.18 13.29 5.00
N ALA A 38 5.18 13.79 5.72
CA ALA A 38 4.97 15.21 5.94
C ALA A 38 6.22 15.82 6.63
N PRO A 39 6.74 16.99 6.21
CA PRO A 39 8.01 17.52 6.71
C PRO A 39 8.02 18.00 8.18
N SER A 40 6.92 17.93 8.94
CA SER A 40 6.81 18.60 10.25
C SER A 40 6.73 17.71 11.48
N LEU A 41 6.82 16.38 11.35
CA LEU A 41 6.91 15.47 12.50
C LEU A 41 8.23 14.69 12.47
N ARG A 42 9.36 15.42 12.51
CA ARG A 42 10.62 14.82 12.96
C ARG A 42 10.49 14.49 14.44
N TYR A 43 10.09 13.25 14.72
CA TYR A 43 10.36 12.64 16.01
C TYR A 43 11.89 12.73 16.20
N LYS A 44 12.31 13.52 17.19
CA LYS A 44 13.72 13.56 17.59
C LYS A 44 14.10 12.16 18.01
N ASP A 45 14.99 11.55 17.24
CA ASP A 45 15.65 10.27 17.50
C ASP A 45 16.31 10.34 18.88
N ARG A 46 15.54 10.02 19.93
CA ARG A 46 16.01 10.00 21.32
C ARG A 46 16.52 8.60 21.58
N ARG A 47 17.85 8.53 21.66
CA ARG A 47 18.69 7.39 22.07
C ARG A 47 19.11 6.44 20.95
N LYS A 48 19.72 6.97 19.89
CA LYS A 48 21.03 6.42 19.54
C LYS A 48 22.01 6.99 20.56
N GLN A 49 22.31 6.21 21.60
CA GLN A 49 23.60 6.44 22.25
C GLN A 49 24.64 6.43 21.13
N PRO A 50 25.55 7.42 21.05
CA PRO A 50 26.64 7.32 20.12
C PRO A 50 27.29 5.97 20.40
N VAL A 51 27.27 5.07 19.41
CA VAL A 51 28.03 3.83 19.51
C VAL A 51 29.46 4.32 19.68
N VAL A 52 29.97 4.27 20.91
CA VAL A 52 31.36 4.56 21.22
C VAL A 52 32.09 3.35 20.67
N LEU A 53 32.35 3.39 19.36
CA LEU A 53 33.16 2.42 18.68
C LEU A 53 34.48 2.37 19.45
N THR A 54 34.80 1.17 19.95
CA THR A 54 36.10 0.88 20.53
C THR A 54 37.18 1.25 19.50
N HIS A 55 38.40 1.54 19.96
CA HIS A 55 39.49 1.87 19.05
C HIS A 55 39.68 0.78 17.98
N GLN A 56 39.47 -0.49 18.34
CA GLN A 56 39.49 -1.62 17.41
C GLN A 56 38.38 -1.55 16.35
N GLU A 57 37.13 -1.24 16.71
CA GLU A 57 36.03 -1.13 15.74
C GLU A 57 36.19 0.05 14.79
N LYS A 58 36.76 1.16 15.27
CA LYS A 58 37.11 2.31 14.41
C LYS A 58 38.19 1.92 13.40
N VAL A 59 39.23 1.22 13.84
CA VAL A 59 40.30 0.72 12.97
C VAL A 59 39.76 -0.29 11.95
N VAL A 60 38.85 -1.19 12.33
CA VAL A 60 38.20 -2.13 11.40
C VAL A 60 37.35 -1.40 10.36
N MET A 61 36.55 -0.40 10.76
CA MET A 61 35.77 0.40 9.83
C MET A 61 36.64 1.27 8.91
N GLU A 62 37.71 1.87 9.42
CA GLU A 62 38.67 2.62 8.61
C GLU A 62 39.36 1.69 7.61
N THR A 63 39.79 0.50 8.04
CA THR A 63 40.38 -0.52 7.16
C THR A 63 39.37 -0.98 6.09
N ALA A 64 38.09 -1.14 6.44
CA ALA A 64 37.04 -1.52 5.50
C ALA A 64 36.74 -0.39 4.49
N ARG A 65 36.75 0.87 4.94
CA ARG A 65 36.64 2.04 4.06
C ARG A 65 37.85 2.16 3.14
N GLN A 66 39.06 1.99 3.66
CA GLN A 66 40.29 1.99 2.88
C GLN A 66 40.27 0.89 1.81
N LYS A 67 39.89 -0.34 2.17
CA LYS A 67 39.73 -1.45 1.20
C LYS A 67 38.65 -1.18 0.16
N ARG A 68 37.55 -0.53 0.54
CA ARG A 68 36.49 -0.13 -0.39
C ARG A 68 36.98 0.96 -1.34
N ASP A 69 37.69 1.96 -0.83
CA ASP A 69 38.20 3.08 -1.61
C ASP A 69 39.35 2.63 -2.53
N GLU A 70 40.20 1.71 -2.07
CA GLU A 70 41.19 1.00 -2.88
C GLU A 70 40.53 0.14 -3.95
N PHE A 71 39.45 -0.59 -3.62
CA PHE A 71 38.68 -1.35 -4.61
C PHE A 71 38.03 -0.44 -5.66
N ILE A 72 37.45 0.69 -5.24
CA ILE A 72 36.86 1.68 -6.16
C ILE A 72 37.95 2.30 -7.05
N ALA A 73 39.07 2.72 -6.46
CA ALA A 73 40.19 3.30 -7.20
C ALA A 73 40.82 2.29 -8.17
N GLU A 74 40.93 1.02 -7.77
CA GLU A 74 41.43 -0.06 -8.61
C GLU A 74 40.44 -0.40 -9.76
N GLN A 75 39.13 -0.38 -9.49
CA GLN A 75 38.08 -0.50 -10.53
C GLN A 75 38.12 0.69 -11.50
N GLU A 76 38.27 1.92 -11.00
CA GLU A 76 38.39 3.13 -11.82
C GLU A 76 39.67 3.12 -12.66
N GLN A 77 40.81 2.74 -12.08
CA GLN A 77 42.11 2.69 -12.77
C GLN A 77 42.16 1.58 -13.82
N ARG A 78 41.41 0.48 -13.64
CA ARG A 78 41.28 -0.62 -14.62
C ARG A 78 40.26 -0.31 -15.72
N ASN A 79 39.20 0.46 -15.42
CA ASN A 79 38.24 0.93 -16.43
C ASN A 79 38.80 2.03 -17.35
N ARG A 80 39.95 2.67 -17.01
CA ARG A 80 40.61 3.70 -17.82
C ARG A 80 41.14 3.24 -19.20
N LYS A 81 41.11 1.94 -19.52
CA LYS A 81 41.51 1.44 -20.86
C LYS A 81 40.40 1.45 -21.90
N VAL A 82 39.17 1.84 -21.54
CA VAL A 82 38.06 1.90 -22.50
C VAL A 82 37.45 3.29 -22.48
N THR A 83 37.37 3.93 -23.63
CA THR A 83 36.73 5.24 -23.80
C THR A 83 35.30 5.18 -23.25
N PRO A 84 34.92 6.06 -22.30
CA PRO A 84 33.59 6.03 -21.72
C PRO A 84 32.54 6.40 -22.77
N LEU A 85 31.41 5.69 -22.76
CA LEU A 85 30.35 5.88 -23.74
C LEU A 85 29.45 7.06 -23.34
N THR A 86 29.21 7.95 -24.29
CA THR A 86 28.17 8.97 -24.16
C THR A 86 26.79 8.32 -24.00
N ALA A 87 25.82 9.05 -23.45
CA ALA A 87 24.47 8.54 -23.28
C ALA A 87 23.82 8.17 -24.62
N ASP A 88 24.16 8.90 -25.69
CA ASP A 88 23.64 8.64 -27.04
C ASP A 88 24.29 7.39 -27.66
N GLU A 89 25.59 7.16 -27.43
CA GLU A 89 26.25 5.90 -27.81
C GLU A 89 25.71 4.71 -27.02
N ARG A 90 25.46 4.87 -25.71
CA ARG A 90 24.80 3.82 -24.90
C ARG A 90 23.39 3.52 -25.40
N ALA A 91 22.61 4.54 -25.74
CA ALA A 91 21.27 4.36 -26.29
C ALA A 91 21.29 3.61 -27.63
N LEU A 92 22.26 3.94 -28.49
CA LEU A 92 22.48 3.27 -29.77
C LEU A 92 22.90 1.80 -29.56
N TYR A 93 23.90 1.54 -28.73
CA TYR A 93 24.39 0.18 -28.45
C TYR A 93 23.37 -0.72 -27.77
N ALA A 94 22.60 -0.18 -26.83
CA ALA A 94 21.56 -0.92 -26.16
C ALA A 94 20.23 -0.96 -26.93
N GLU A 95 20.17 -0.34 -28.13
CA GLU A 95 18.95 -0.07 -28.93
C GLU A 95 17.76 0.29 -28.00
N THR A 96 17.96 1.29 -27.13
CA THR A 96 17.04 1.66 -26.05
C THR A 96 16.79 3.16 -26.00
N THR A 97 15.89 3.62 -25.15
CA THR A 97 15.63 5.06 -24.95
C THR A 97 16.82 5.74 -24.28
N LYS A 98 16.96 7.05 -24.51
CA LYS A 98 17.98 7.87 -23.85
C LYS A 98 17.84 7.84 -22.32
N GLU A 99 16.61 7.84 -21.80
CA GLU A 99 16.34 7.72 -20.37
C GLU A 99 16.88 6.41 -19.77
N ALA A 100 16.68 5.28 -20.45
CA ALA A 100 17.22 4.00 -20.01
C ALA A 100 18.74 4.00 -20.10
N ALA A 101 19.31 4.50 -21.19
CA ALA A 101 20.76 4.56 -21.41
C ALA A 101 21.49 5.38 -20.33
N MET A 102 20.89 6.49 -19.86
CA MET A 102 21.45 7.30 -18.77
C MET A 102 21.60 6.52 -17.46
N LEU A 103 20.76 5.52 -17.21
CA LEU A 103 20.78 4.68 -16.00
C LEU A 103 21.67 3.45 -16.14
N MET A 104 22.13 3.12 -17.35
CA MET A 104 22.97 1.95 -17.62
C MET A 104 24.45 2.27 -17.43
N THR A 105 25.23 1.29 -16.98
CA THR A 105 26.70 1.37 -17.04
C THR A 105 27.20 1.05 -18.46
N ASP A 106 28.41 1.48 -18.78
CA ASP A 106 29.04 1.18 -20.07
C ASP A 106 29.19 -0.33 -20.29
N ASN A 107 29.48 -1.08 -19.22
CA ASN A 107 29.60 -2.54 -19.29
C ASN A 107 28.25 -3.21 -19.57
N GLN A 108 27.15 -2.69 -19.00
CA GLN A 108 25.80 -3.18 -19.30
C GLN A 108 25.42 -2.93 -20.77
N ALA A 109 25.73 -1.74 -21.31
CA ALA A 109 25.45 -1.42 -22.71
C ALA A 109 26.27 -2.31 -23.67
N ARG A 110 27.56 -2.51 -23.38
CA ARG A 110 28.45 -3.40 -24.17
C ARG A 110 28.02 -4.87 -24.10
N PHE A 111 27.61 -5.34 -22.93
CA PHE A 111 27.05 -6.68 -22.78
C PHE A 111 25.82 -6.86 -23.67
N LEU A 112 24.87 -5.91 -23.62
CA LEU A 112 23.62 -6.02 -24.38
C LEU A 112 23.89 -6.07 -25.89
N LEU A 113 24.81 -5.24 -26.38
CA LEU A 113 25.24 -5.24 -27.77
C LEU A 113 25.85 -6.59 -28.15
N SER A 114 26.83 -7.07 -27.38
CA SER A 114 27.54 -8.34 -27.63
C SER A 114 26.57 -9.52 -27.65
N TRP A 115 25.71 -9.62 -26.64
CA TRP A 115 24.72 -10.68 -26.54
C TRP A 115 23.73 -10.65 -27.73
N ARG A 116 23.23 -9.47 -28.13
CA ARG A 116 22.32 -9.35 -29.29
C ARG A 116 22.98 -9.72 -30.61
N VAL A 117 24.20 -9.24 -30.85
CA VAL A 117 24.96 -9.52 -32.08
C VAL A 117 25.21 -11.02 -32.20
N ASN A 118 25.67 -11.66 -31.12
CA ASN A 118 25.94 -13.09 -31.13
C ASN A 118 24.65 -13.92 -31.26
N THR A 119 23.56 -13.53 -30.59
CA THR A 119 22.27 -14.21 -30.74
C THR A 119 21.74 -14.14 -32.17
N LYS A 120 21.87 -12.98 -32.86
CA LYS A 120 21.49 -12.82 -34.27
C LYS A 120 22.37 -13.68 -35.20
N ARG A 121 23.66 -13.85 -34.87
CA ARG A 121 24.63 -14.61 -35.68
C ARG A 121 24.48 -16.13 -35.54
N ASN A 122 24.13 -16.62 -34.36
CA ASN A 122 24.09 -18.05 -34.03
C ASN A 122 22.68 -18.66 -34.07
N ASN A 123 21.87 -18.26 -35.07
CA ASN A 123 20.51 -18.81 -35.31
C ASN A 123 19.56 -18.78 -34.09
N GLY A 124 19.76 -17.87 -33.13
CA GLY A 124 18.80 -17.61 -32.07
C GLY A 124 18.89 -18.45 -30.79
N ASP A 125 19.97 -19.22 -30.55
CA ASP A 125 20.19 -19.86 -29.23
C ASP A 125 20.65 -18.84 -28.18
N ALA A 126 19.71 -18.02 -27.73
CA ALA A 126 19.94 -16.92 -26.81
C ALA A 126 20.52 -17.38 -25.45
N ALA A 127 20.24 -18.62 -25.02
CA ALA A 127 20.65 -19.15 -23.74
C ALA A 127 22.12 -19.60 -23.75
N ALA A 128 22.57 -20.27 -24.83
CA ALA A 128 23.98 -20.58 -25.02
C ALA A 128 24.82 -19.30 -25.13
N GLU A 129 24.35 -18.33 -25.93
CA GLU A 129 25.03 -17.05 -26.10
C GLU A 129 25.06 -16.20 -24.83
N PHE A 130 24.01 -16.25 -24.02
CA PHE A 130 23.97 -15.57 -22.73
C PHE A 130 25.07 -16.08 -21.79
N LYS A 131 25.23 -17.41 -21.67
CA LYS A 131 26.27 -18.01 -20.83
C LYS A 131 27.68 -17.65 -21.32
N THR A 132 27.89 -17.70 -22.63
CA THR A 132 29.17 -17.31 -23.25
C THR A 132 29.46 -15.83 -23.03
N ALA A 133 28.48 -14.95 -23.28
CA ALA A 133 28.62 -13.50 -23.09
C ALA A 133 28.87 -13.14 -21.62
N ILE A 134 28.17 -13.76 -20.67
CA ILE A 134 28.42 -13.51 -19.24
C ILE A 134 29.81 -14.01 -18.84
N LYS A 135 30.24 -15.19 -19.28
CA LYS A 135 31.58 -15.70 -18.98
C LYS A 135 32.64 -14.73 -19.50
N LEU A 136 32.53 -14.32 -20.77
CA LEU A 136 33.43 -13.36 -21.40
C LEU A 136 33.43 -12.00 -20.67
N MET A 137 32.26 -11.48 -20.31
CA MET A 137 32.13 -10.19 -19.62
C MET A 137 32.57 -10.26 -18.16
N LYS A 138 32.49 -11.42 -17.51
CA LYS A 138 33.05 -11.64 -16.17
C LYS A 138 34.58 -11.60 -16.21
N ASP A 139 35.16 -12.22 -17.24
CA ASP A 139 36.61 -12.30 -17.42
C ASP A 139 37.23 -10.97 -17.88
N ILE A 140 36.53 -10.20 -18.72
CA ILE A 140 37.05 -8.95 -19.31
C ILE A 140 36.57 -7.70 -18.55
N HIS A 141 35.33 -7.68 -18.09
CA HIS A 141 34.64 -6.47 -17.60
C HIS A 141 34.08 -6.62 -16.18
N HIS A 142 34.42 -7.70 -15.47
CA HIS A 142 34.00 -8.01 -14.10
C HIS A 142 32.48 -7.91 -13.86
N MET A 143 31.68 -8.19 -14.89
CA MET A 143 30.22 -8.09 -14.78
C MET A 143 29.64 -9.33 -14.11
N SER A 144 28.73 -9.13 -13.16
CA SER A 144 28.04 -10.17 -12.40
C SER A 144 26.63 -10.43 -12.94
N LEU A 145 25.99 -11.52 -12.49
CA LEU A 145 24.56 -11.75 -12.77
C LEU A 145 23.66 -10.67 -12.16
N ASP A 146 24.08 -10.04 -11.05
CA ASP A 146 23.37 -8.91 -10.45
C ASP A 146 23.33 -7.70 -11.39
N ASP A 147 24.42 -7.43 -12.11
CA ASP A 147 24.49 -6.31 -13.05
C ASP A 147 23.55 -6.52 -14.24
N VAL A 148 23.45 -7.77 -14.72
CA VAL A 148 22.53 -8.16 -15.79
C VAL A 148 21.08 -8.12 -15.30
N TYR A 149 20.83 -8.55 -14.07
CA TYR A 149 19.52 -8.44 -13.45
C TYR A 149 19.10 -6.97 -13.28
N GLY A 150 20.00 -6.09 -12.83
CA GLY A 150 19.77 -4.64 -12.76
C GLY A 150 19.48 -4.01 -14.13
N LEU A 151 20.21 -4.43 -15.17
CA LEU A 151 19.96 -4.02 -16.56
C LEU A 151 18.54 -4.39 -17.02
N SER A 152 18.06 -5.57 -16.64
CA SER A 152 16.70 -6.02 -16.98
C SER A 152 15.62 -5.07 -16.43
N PHE A 153 15.83 -4.52 -15.22
CA PHE A 153 14.92 -3.57 -14.59
C PHE A 153 14.90 -2.23 -15.34
N ILE A 154 16.08 -1.73 -15.73
CA ILE A 154 16.21 -0.49 -16.51
C ILE A 154 15.47 -0.63 -17.85
N LEU A 155 15.69 -1.73 -18.57
CA LEU A 155 15.05 -1.98 -19.87
C LEU A 155 13.51 -2.06 -19.74
N ARG A 156 13.00 -2.73 -18.70
CA ARG A 156 11.55 -2.89 -18.49
C ARG A 156 10.85 -1.60 -18.10
N ASN A 157 11.49 -0.75 -17.31
CA ASN A 157 10.85 0.45 -16.76
C ASN A 157 11.10 1.71 -17.57
N LYS A 158 12.23 1.79 -18.29
CA LYS A 158 12.66 3.00 -18.99
C LYS A 158 12.91 2.79 -20.49
N GLY A 159 13.14 1.56 -20.95
CA GLY A 159 13.55 1.28 -22.34
C GLY A 159 12.44 1.27 -23.40
N GLY A 160 11.18 1.49 -23.02
CA GLY A 160 10.03 1.42 -23.94
C GLY A 160 9.56 -0.01 -24.24
N ALA A 161 8.50 -0.15 -25.05
CA ALA A 161 7.79 -1.42 -25.25
C ALA A 161 8.66 -2.53 -25.88
N GLY A 162 9.52 -2.20 -26.84
CA GLY A 162 10.45 -3.14 -27.47
C GLY A 162 11.49 -3.70 -26.49
N CYS A 163 12.11 -2.83 -25.70
CA CYS A 163 13.11 -3.20 -24.70
C CYS A 163 12.53 -3.97 -23.51
N ALA A 164 11.26 -3.73 -23.18
CA ALA A 164 10.59 -4.47 -22.11
C ALA A 164 10.47 -5.98 -22.40
N ARG A 165 10.48 -6.39 -23.68
CA ARG A 165 10.60 -7.82 -24.04
C ARG A 165 11.99 -8.34 -23.72
N THR A 166 13.04 -7.66 -24.21
CA THR A 166 14.44 -8.03 -23.91
C THR A 166 14.71 -8.11 -22.41
N GLY A 167 14.22 -7.14 -21.64
CA GLY A 167 14.37 -7.16 -20.18
C GLY A 167 13.68 -8.36 -19.53
N ARG A 168 12.55 -8.86 -20.06
CA ARG A 168 11.93 -10.11 -19.56
C ARG A 168 12.77 -11.33 -19.91
N ASP A 169 13.30 -11.39 -21.12
CA ASP A 169 14.15 -12.50 -21.57
C ASP A 169 15.42 -12.59 -20.70
N LEU A 170 16.05 -11.44 -20.37
CA LEU A 170 17.21 -11.38 -19.48
C LEU A 170 16.89 -11.90 -18.07
N VAL A 171 15.70 -11.60 -17.51
CA VAL A 171 15.28 -12.15 -16.21
C VAL A 171 15.20 -13.68 -16.27
N THR A 172 14.58 -14.23 -17.32
CA THR A 172 14.50 -15.69 -17.50
C THR A 172 15.89 -16.32 -17.61
N LEU A 173 16.79 -15.72 -18.38
CA LEU A 173 18.16 -16.21 -18.55
C LEU A 173 19.00 -16.11 -17.27
N CYS A 174 18.83 -15.04 -16.49
CA CYS A 174 19.41 -14.91 -15.15
C CYS A 174 18.91 -16.02 -14.22
N SER A 175 17.61 -16.32 -14.24
CA SER A 175 17.04 -17.43 -13.45
C SER A 175 17.63 -18.78 -13.88
N GLU A 176 17.73 -19.04 -15.19
CA GLU A 176 18.33 -20.27 -15.72
C GLU A 176 19.80 -20.42 -15.33
N SER A 177 20.49 -19.31 -15.12
CA SER A 177 21.88 -19.22 -14.69
C SER A 177 22.07 -19.22 -13.16
N GLY A 178 20.99 -19.40 -12.40
CA GLY A 178 21.03 -19.57 -10.93
C GLY A 178 20.93 -18.27 -10.12
N HIS A 179 20.52 -17.15 -10.73
CA HIS A 179 20.30 -15.91 -9.98
C HIS A 179 19.03 -16.01 -9.11
N ALA A 180 19.17 -15.78 -7.80
CA ALA A 180 18.11 -16.02 -6.81
C ALA A 180 16.87 -15.16 -7.06
N GLU A 181 17.02 -13.83 -7.09
CA GLU A 181 15.89 -12.91 -7.30
C GLU A 181 15.26 -13.03 -8.67
N ALA A 182 16.05 -13.41 -9.68
CA ALA A 182 15.49 -13.62 -11.02
C ALA A 182 14.58 -14.85 -11.02
N THR A 183 14.99 -15.90 -10.30
CA THR A 183 14.18 -17.11 -10.10
C THR A 183 12.90 -16.81 -9.32
N ILE A 184 12.99 -16.05 -8.23
CA ILE A 184 11.82 -15.59 -7.46
C ILE A 184 10.86 -14.80 -8.37
N GLN A 185 11.40 -13.88 -9.19
CA GLN A 185 10.59 -13.06 -10.10
C GLN A 185 9.91 -13.87 -11.21
N VAL A 186 10.62 -14.83 -11.82
CA VAL A 186 10.03 -15.74 -12.81
C VAL A 186 8.90 -16.54 -12.18
N VAL A 187 9.14 -17.18 -11.03
CA VAL A 187 8.11 -17.98 -10.35
C VAL A 187 6.94 -17.11 -9.93
N GLY A 188 7.18 -15.93 -9.35
CA GLY A 188 6.12 -14.99 -8.96
C GLY A 188 5.30 -14.51 -10.15
N SER A 189 5.93 -14.28 -11.32
CA SER A 189 5.21 -13.98 -12.56
C SER A 189 4.36 -15.16 -13.02
N CYS A 190 4.91 -16.38 -13.02
CA CYS A 190 4.18 -17.58 -13.39
C CYS A 190 3.00 -17.84 -12.46
N LEU A 191 3.17 -17.68 -11.14
CA LEU A 191 2.12 -17.84 -10.14
C LEU A 191 0.95 -16.88 -10.38
N ARG A 192 1.26 -15.59 -10.62
CA ARG A 192 0.24 -14.57 -10.95
C ARG A 192 -0.50 -14.87 -12.24
N GLN A 193 0.19 -15.41 -13.24
CA GLN A 193 -0.43 -15.77 -14.51
C GLN A 193 -1.27 -17.03 -14.39
N ASP A 194 -0.83 -18.02 -13.61
CA ASP A 194 -1.52 -19.29 -13.41
C ASP A 194 -2.91 -19.09 -12.79
N ALA A 195 -3.06 -18.10 -11.90
CA ALA A 195 -4.37 -17.70 -11.35
C ALA A 195 -5.38 -17.22 -12.42
N THR A 196 -4.89 -16.68 -13.54
CA THR A 196 -5.74 -16.22 -14.67
C THR A 196 -5.75 -17.18 -15.85
N LYS A 197 -4.72 -18.03 -15.97
CA LYS A 197 -4.46 -18.95 -17.07
C LYS A 197 -3.93 -20.25 -16.50
N PRO A 198 -4.80 -21.20 -16.11
CA PRO A 198 -4.38 -22.43 -15.47
C PRO A 198 -3.36 -23.21 -16.32
N GLY A 199 -2.30 -23.71 -15.69
CA GLY A 199 -1.28 -24.55 -16.33
C GLY A 199 0.02 -23.82 -16.69
N VAL A 200 0.13 -22.51 -16.43
CA VAL A 200 1.37 -21.73 -16.63
C VAL A 200 2.50 -22.29 -15.75
N LEU A 201 2.20 -22.75 -14.54
CA LEU A 201 3.21 -23.37 -13.66
C LEU A 201 3.77 -24.70 -14.20
N ARG A 202 3.09 -25.33 -15.17
CA ARG A 202 3.54 -26.57 -15.82
C ARG A 202 4.40 -26.33 -17.06
N THR A 203 4.61 -25.07 -17.43
CA THR A 203 5.51 -24.74 -18.55
C THR A 203 6.95 -25.10 -18.21
N ARG A 204 7.75 -25.43 -19.23
CA ARG A 204 9.16 -25.82 -19.05
C ARG A 204 9.96 -24.78 -18.26
N THR A 205 9.78 -23.49 -18.60
CA THR A 205 10.44 -22.37 -17.91
C THR A 205 10.02 -22.29 -16.44
N ALA A 206 8.74 -22.45 -16.14
CA ALA A 206 8.24 -22.43 -14.76
C ALA A 206 8.77 -23.63 -13.96
N MET A 207 8.76 -24.84 -14.52
CA MET A 207 9.28 -26.04 -13.84
C MET A 207 10.77 -25.91 -13.53
N PHE A 208 11.57 -25.41 -14.47
CA PHE A 208 12.99 -25.16 -14.25
C PHE A 208 13.22 -24.13 -13.14
N ALA A 209 12.48 -23.02 -13.16
CA ALA A 209 12.56 -22.00 -12.12
C ALA A 209 12.09 -22.52 -10.75
N LEU A 210 11.09 -23.39 -10.69
CA LEU A 210 10.62 -24.04 -9.46
C LEU A 210 11.65 -24.99 -8.87
N GLU A 211 12.37 -25.76 -9.70
CA GLU A 211 13.47 -26.61 -9.25
C GLU A 211 14.58 -25.77 -8.61
N ARG A 212 15.00 -24.70 -9.31
CA ARG A 212 15.98 -23.74 -8.79
C ARG A 212 15.52 -23.06 -7.50
N LEU A 213 14.24 -22.68 -7.42
CA LEU A 213 13.68 -22.07 -6.23
C LEU A 213 13.83 -22.97 -5.00
N ARG A 214 13.59 -24.28 -5.15
CA ARG A 214 13.77 -25.26 -4.07
C ARG A 214 15.22 -25.35 -3.63
N ASP A 215 16.18 -25.34 -4.55
CA ASP A 215 17.60 -25.35 -4.21
C ASP A 215 18.02 -24.11 -3.42
N ILE A 216 17.56 -22.93 -3.87
CA ILE A 216 17.84 -21.65 -3.23
C ILE A 216 17.16 -21.55 -1.84
N SER A 217 15.94 -22.05 -1.72
CA SER A 217 15.21 -22.16 -0.45
C SER A 217 15.89 -23.10 0.54
N LYS A 218 16.43 -24.24 0.07
CA LYS A 218 17.24 -25.15 0.91
C LYS A 218 18.49 -24.47 1.42
N ALA A 219 19.16 -23.66 0.59
CA ALA A 219 20.33 -22.88 0.96
C ALA A 219 20.05 -21.77 2.01
N GLY A 220 18.80 -21.55 2.39
CA GLY A 220 18.43 -20.63 3.48
C GLY A 220 18.08 -19.21 3.03
N ASN A 221 17.92 -18.96 1.73
CA ASN A 221 17.44 -17.66 1.27
C ASN A 221 15.96 -17.46 1.67
N VAL A 222 15.71 -16.50 2.55
CA VAL A 222 14.38 -16.22 3.13
C VAL A 222 13.34 -15.93 2.05
N ARG A 223 13.65 -15.08 1.07
CA ARG A 223 12.70 -14.71 0.00
C ARG A 223 12.32 -15.93 -0.85
N ALA A 224 13.27 -16.81 -1.14
CA ALA A 224 13.00 -18.05 -1.84
C ALA A 224 12.12 -19.01 -1.02
N ILE A 225 12.35 -19.12 0.30
CA ILE A 225 11.48 -19.90 1.20
C ILE A 225 10.04 -19.37 1.17
N VAL A 226 9.85 -18.05 1.23
CA VAL A 226 8.52 -17.41 1.16
C VAL A 226 7.86 -17.66 -0.20
N MET A 227 8.60 -17.55 -1.31
CA MET A 227 8.05 -17.85 -2.64
C MET A 227 7.68 -19.34 -2.76
N GLU A 228 8.47 -20.25 -2.22
CA GLU A 228 8.15 -21.68 -2.20
C GLU A 228 6.89 -21.95 -1.38
N ALA A 229 6.73 -21.27 -0.24
CA ALA A 229 5.53 -21.34 0.58
C ALA A 229 4.29 -20.84 -0.19
N ASN A 230 4.42 -19.75 -0.95
CA ASN A 230 3.37 -19.23 -1.82
C ASN A 230 2.96 -20.22 -2.91
N VAL A 231 3.93 -20.91 -3.53
CA VAL A 231 3.66 -21.98 -4.50
C VAL A 231 2.94 -23.16 -3.83
N ALA A 232 3.39 -23.58 -2.64
CA ALA A 232 2.73 -24.65 -1.89
C ALA A 232 1.29 -24.27 -1.53
N ARG A 233 1.04 -23.03 -1.09
CA ARG A 233 -0.30 -22.50 -0.83
C ARG A 233 -1.18 -22.52 -2.07
N HIS A 234 -0.68 -22.04 -3.21
CA HIS A 234 -1.41 -22.03 -4.49
C HIS A 234 -1.82 -23.44 -4.95
N ASN A 235 -0.97 -24.44 -4.68
CA ASN A 235 -1.26 -25.84 -4.98
C ASN A 235 -2.13 -26.54 -3.91
N GLY A 236 -2.61 -25.84 -2.89
CA GLY A 236 -3.40 -26.41 -1.80
C GLY A 236 -2.62 -27.23 -0.77
N LEU A 237 -1.28 -27.19 -0.81
CA LEU A 237 -0.39 -27.90 0.13
C LEU A 237 -0.18 -27.07 1.40
N ILE A 238 -1.26 -26.88 2.17
CA ILE A 238 -1.28 -25.89 3.27
C ILE A 238 -0.32 -26.23 4.42
N GLU A 239 -0.14 -27.51 4.76
CA GLU A 239 0.82 -27.92 5.81
C GLU A 239 2.26 -27.60 5.42
N GLN A 240 2.61 -27.86 4.16
CA GLN A 240 3.93 -27.53 3.63
C GLN A 240 4.15 -26.02 3.60
N ALA A 241 3.15 -25.25 3.15
CA ALA A 241 3.21 -23.79 3.17
C ALA A 241 3.42 -23.24 4.59
N THR A 242 2.68 -23.77 5.56
CA THR A 242 2.79 -23.40 6.98
C THR A 242 4.20 -23.70 7.52
N ALA A 243 4.76 -24.88 7.24
CA ALA A 243 6.10 -25.23 7.66
C ALA A 243 7.17 -24.30 7.04
N LEU A 244 7.05 -23.98 5.75
CA LEU A 244 7.97 -23.07 5.06
C LEU A 244 7.88 -21.63 5.61
N TYR A 245 6.68 -21.13 5.88
CA TYR A 245 6.53 -19.81 6.51
C TYR A 245 7.11 -19.75 7.92
N ASN A 246 6.90 -20.78 8.74
CA ASN A 246 7.52 -20.87 10.07
C ASN A 246 9.06 -20.85 9.95
N ARG A 247 9.63 -21.64 9.04
CA ARG A 247 11.07 -21.64 8.77
C ARG A 247 11.57 -20.25 8.34
N ALA A 248 10.82 -19.53 7.50
CA ALA A 248 11.17 -18.17 7.12
C ALA A 248 11.16 -17.22 8.33
N LEU A 249 10.15 -17.32 9.20
CA LEU A 249 10.07 -16.49 10.41
C LEU A 249 11.20 -16.79 11.39
N GLU A 250 11.56 -18.05 11.60
CA GLU A 250 12.69 -18.46 12.45
C GLU A 250 13.99 -17.77 12.00
N ILE A 251 14.24 -17.72 10.68
CA ILE A 251 15.43 -17.05 10.13
C ILE A 251 15.36 -15.52 10.29
N ILE A 252 14.18 -14.90 10.09
CA ILE A 252 14.02 -13.43 10.17
C ILE A 252 14.09 -12.92 11.62
N MET A 253 13.65 -13.74 12.57
CA MET A 253 13.63 -13.41 14.01
C MET A 253 14.93 -13.80 14.73
N ASP A 254 15.88 -14.45 14.04
CA ASP A 254 17.17 -14.81 14.64
C ASP A 254 17.94 -13.54 15.07
N PRO A 255 18.29 -13.40 16.37
CA PRO A 255 19.05 -12.25 16.87
C PRO A 255 20.49 -12.20 16.33
N ASN A 256 21.03 -13.33 15.85
CA ASN A 256 22.36 -13.43 15.25
C ASN A 256 22.23 -13.71 13.75
N PRO A 257 21.93 -12.70 12.91
CA PRO A 257 21.73 -12.92 11.50
C PRO A 257 23.00 -13.54 10.88
N SER A 258 22.88 -14.78 10.37
CA SER A 258 23.95 -15.38 9.58
C SER A 258 24.28 -14.44 8.40
N THR A 259 25.58 -14.22 8.23
CA THR A 259 26.18 -12.99 7.70
C THR A 259 26.09 -12.87 6.18
N THR A 260 24.88 -12.75 5.65
CA THR A 260 24.64 -12.30 4.28
C THR A 260 23.47 -11.34 4.32
N GLN A 261 23.76 -10.05 4.47
CA GLN A 261 22.80 -8.99 4.11
C GLN A 261 22.44 -9.23 2.66
N ASP A 262 21.29 -9.86 2.43
CA ASP A 262 20.73 -9.98 1.10
C ASP A 262 20.53 -8.55 0.57
N LYS A 263 21.27 -8.19 -0.48
CA LYS A 263 21.20 -6.88 -1.16
C LYS A 263 19.76 -6.55 -1.56
N TYR A 264 18.92 -7.57 -1.69
CA TYR A 264 17.53 -7.49 -2.11
C TYR A 264 16.53 -7.68 -0.95
N SER A 265 17.00 -7.75 0.29
CA SER A 265 16.14 -7.80 1.49
C SER A 265 15.16 -6.61 1.57
N GLU A 266 15.54 -5.46 1.02
CA GLU A 266 14.70 -4.26 0.94
C GLU A 266 13.68 -4.26 -0.23
N LEU A 267 13.81 -5.16 -1.21
CA LEU A 267 12.90 -5.23 -2.37
C LEU A 267 11.54 -5.83 -1.98
N LYS A 268 10.63 -5.02 -1.46
CA LYS A 268 9.29 -5.45 -1.03
C LYS A 268 8.30 -5.78 -2.17
N ASP A 269 8.71 -5.73 -3.44
CA ASP A 269 7.77 -5.64 -4.56
C ASP A 269 7.11 -6.95 -5.01
N GLU A 270 7.59 -8.13 -4.59
CA GLU A 270 7.14 -9.41 -5.16
C GLU A 270 6.62 -10.44 -4.15
N LEU A 271 6.88 -10.23 -2.86
CA LEU A 271 6.57 -11.18 -1.80
C LEU A 271 5.77 -10.50 -0.69
N SER A 272 4.67 -11.13 -0.30
CA SER A 272 3.97 -10.78 0.93
C SER A 272 4.82 -11.15 2.15
N SER A 273 4.66 -10.39 3.22
CA SER A 273 5.39 -10.67 4.46
C SER A 273 4.98 -12.05 4.99
N PRO A 274 5.93 -12.94 5.35
CA PRO A 274 5.62 -14.31 5.76
C PRO A 274 4.69 -14.37 6.98
N TRP A 275 4.78 -13.40 7.90
CA TRP A 275 3.88 -13.32 9.04
C TRP A 275 2.43 -13.02 8.66
N ILE A 276 2.19 -12.27 7.59
CA ILE A 276 0.82 -11.97 7.11
C ILE A 276 0.21 -13.24 6.52
N GLU A 277 0.93 -13.92 5.63
CA GLU A 277 0.45 -15.15 4.97
C GLU A 277 0.24 -16.28 5.97
N LEU A 278 1.19 -16.47 6.90
CA LEU A 278 1.07 -17.48 7.94
C LEU A 278 -0.12 -17.21 8.85
N ALA A 279 -0.28 -15.96 9.29
CA ALA A 279 -1.41 -15.59 10.12
C ALA A 279 -2.74 -15.83 9.40
N TYR A 280 -2.83 -15.49 8.10
CA TYR A 280 -3.99 -15.78 7.28
C TYR A 280 -4.33 -17.27 7.26
N LEU A 281 -3.34 -18.15 7.02
CA LEU A 281 -3.56 -19.60 7.06
C LEU A 281 -4.12 -20.06 8.42
N HIS A 282 -3.59 -19.53 9.52
CA HIS A 282 -4.10 -19.84 10.86
C HIS A 282 -5.52 -19.32 11.09
N VAL A 283 -5.86 -18.10 10.68
CA VAL A 283 -7.23 -17.58 10.83
C VAL A 283 -8.24 -18.39 10.03
N THR A 284 -7.90 -18.79 8.79
CA THR A 284 -8.81 -19.62 7.98
C THR A 284 -9.08 -21.00 8.59
N ARG A 285 -8.20 -21.48 9.46
CA ARG A 285 -8.34 -22.73 10.23
C ARG A 285 -9.00 -22.52 11.60
N GLY A 286 -9.32 -21.28 11.98
CA GLY A 286 -9.81 -20.92 13.31
C GLY A 286 -8.74 -20.93 14.41
N GLU A 287 -7.46 -20.99 14.04
CA GLU A 287 -6.32 -21.04 14.97
C GLU A 287 -5.86 -19.62 15.37
N ASN A 288 -6.79 -18.82 15.92
CA ASN A 288 -6.57 -17.39 16.15
C ASN A 288 -5.33 -17.06 17.02
N VAL A 289 -5.02 -17.90 18.01
CA VAL A 289 -3.83 -17.71 18.86
C VAL A 289 -2.53 -17.86 18.06
N LYS A 290 -2.47 -18.81 17.12
CA LYS A 290 -1.31 -18.98 16.24
C LYS A 290 -1.22 -17.82 15.24
N ALA A 291 -2.35 -17.35 14.72
CA ALA A 291 -2.40 -16.17 13.88
C ALA A 291 -1.88 -14.91 14.59
N MET A 292 -2.29 -14.71 15.84
CA MET A 292 -1.81 -13.61 16.67
C MET A 292 -0.29 -13.64 16.84
N LYS A 293 0.28 -14.81 17.15
CA LYS A 293 1.74 -14.98 17.27
C LYS A 293 2.46 -14.62 15.98
N ALA A 294 1.94 -15.05 14.83
CA ALA A 294 2.50 -14.68 13.54
C ALA A 294 2.47 -13.16 13.33
N TYR A 295 1.34 -12.49 13.58
CA TYR A 295 1.27 -11.02 13.47
C TYR A 295 2.23 -10.31 14.43
N MET A 296 2.44 -10.81 15.65
CA MET A 296 3.39 -10.23 16.60
C MET A 296 4.82 -10.19 16.05
N CYS A 297 5.25 -11.18 15.25
CA CYS A 297 6.53 -11.11 14.54
C CYS A 297 6.60 -9.93 13.56
N GLY A 298 5.48 -9.59 12.91
CA GLY A 298 5.38 -8.42 12.03
C GLY A 298 5.42 -7.10 12.79
N LEU A 299 4.84 -7.06 14.00
CA LEU A 299 4.92 -5.89 14.88
C LEU A 299 6.38 -5.58 15.29
N GLU A 300 7.18 -6.60 15.57
CA GLU A 300 8.61 -6.42 15.88
C GLU A 300 9.40 -5.81 14.71
N LYS A 301 8.91 -5.94 13.47
CA LYS A 301 9.47 -5.34 12.27
C LYS A 301 8.75 -4.06 11.82
N ASP A 302 7.89 -3.51 12.68
CA ASP A 302 7.09 -2.30 12.44
C ASP A 302 6.27 -2.36 11.14
N ASP A 303 5.70 -3.54 10.82
CA ASP A 303 4.87 -3.72 9.63
C ASP A 303 3.45 -3.15 9.86
N PRO A 304 3.04 -2.08 9.16
CA PRO A 304 1.72 -1.47 9.32
C PRO A 304 0.56 -2.43 9.04
N VAL A 305 0.74 -3.40 8.14
CA VAL A 305 -0.30 -4.37 7.79
C VAL A 305 -0.46 -5.41 8.90
N ALA A 306 0.64 -5.78 9.56
CA ALA A 306 0.59 -6.67 10.72
C ALA A 306 -0.17 -6.02 11.89
N TYR A 307 0.12 -4.74 12.17
CA TYR A 307 -0.63 -3.94 13.14
C TYR A 307 -2.14 -3.91 12.81
N PHE A 308 -2.50 -3.57 11.57
CA PHE A 308 -3.89 -3.49 11.13
C PHE A 308 -4.62 -4.84 11.28
N ASN A 309 -4.04 -5.92 10.76
CA ASN A 309 -4.66 -7.24 10.80
C ASN A 309 -4.75 -7.80 12.22
N LEU A 310 -3.76 -7.50 13.08
CA LEU A 310 -3.83 -7.87 14.49
C LEU A 310 -4.97 -7.14 15.20
N ALA A 311 -5.15 -5.84 14.94
CA ALA A 311 -6.29 -5.08 15.47
C ALA A 311 -7.62 -5.72 15.04
N ARG A 312 -7.79 -6.04 13.74
CA ARG A 312 -8.99 -6.70 13.22
C ARG A 312 -9.24 -8.07 13.86
N LEU A 313 -8.19 -8.86 14.08
CA LEU A 313 -8.31 -10.16 14.76
C LEU A 313 -8.75 -9.98 16.21
N ASP A 314 -8.16 -9.01 16.92
CA ASP A 314 -8.53 -8.68 18.30
C ASP A 314 -9.98 -8.21 18.41
N PHE A 315 -10.42 -7.30 17.53
CA PHE A 315 -11.82 -6.87 17.45
C PHE A 315 -12.78 -8.04 17.30
N TYR A 316 -12.46 -9.00 16.42
CA TYR A 316 -13.27 -10.20 16.23
C TYR A 316 -13.28 -11.10 17.47
N MET A 317 -12.11 -11.34 18.08
CA MET A 317 -11.97 -12.16 19.28
C MET A 317 -12.68 -11.54 20.49
N ALA A 318 -12.76 -10.21 20.57
CA ALA A 318 -13.48 -9.45 21.57
C ALA A 318 -15.00 -9.35 21.30
N GLY A 319 -15.52 -10.04 20.27
CA GLY A 319 -16.95 -10.02 19.95
C GLY A 319 -17.41 -8.72 19.30
N ASN A 320 -16.58 -8.14 18.42
CA ASN A 320 -16.78 -6.86 17.75
C ASN A 320 -16.78 -5.66 18.73
N GLN A 321 -15.93 -5.72 19.74
CA GLN A 321 -15.69 -4.63 20.68
C GLN A 321 -14.30 -4.05 20.45
N HIS A 322 -14.21 -2.72 20.44
CA HIS A 322 -12.94 -2.02 20.35
C HIS A 322 -12.22 -2.11 21.70
N THR A 323 -11.12 -2.86 21.75
CA THR A 323 -10.26 -2.94 22.93
C THR A 323 -9.18 -1.85 22.90
N HIS A 324 -8.44 -1.72 24.00
CA HIS A 324 -7.25 -0.88 24.04
C HIS A 324 -6.16 -1.37 23.06
N ASP A 325 -5.97 -2.68 22.93
CA ASP A 325 -5.01 -3.28 21.99
C ASP A 325 -5.43 -3.01 20.53
N TRP A 326 -6.74 -3.06 20.23
CA TRP A 326 -7.27 -2.64 18.94
C TRP A 326 -6.89 -1.19 18.65
N LEU A 327 -7.16 -0.26 19.58
CA LEU A 327 -6.93 1.17 19.36
C LEU A 327 -5.44 1.47 19.15
N TYR A 328 -4.56 0.85 19.93
CA TYR A 328 -3.11 0.99 19.79
C TYR A 328 -2.63 0.51 18.42
N ASN A 329 -2.97 -0.72 18.07
CA ASN A 329 -2.51 -1.33 16.82
C ASN A 329 -3.09 -0.60 15.60
N MET A 330 -4.35 -0.19 15.66
CA MET A 330 -4.97 0.57 14.59
C MET A 330 -4.32 1.96 14.42
N THR A 331 -4.05 2.66 15.53
CA THR A 331 -3.35 3.95 15.52
C THR A 331 -1.94 3.83 14.94
N LYS A 332 -1.20 2.78 15.33
CA LYS A 332 0.13 2.50 14.77
C LYS A 332 0.07 2.23 13.27
N ALA A 333 -0.84 1.36 12.83
CA ALA A 333 -1.02 1.09 11.41
C ALA A 333 -1.34 2.37 10.61
N ALA A 334 -2.28 3.18 11.12
CA ALA A 334 -2.70 4.42 10.47
C ALA A 334 -1.56 5.45 10.42
N ALA A 335 -0.84 5.65 11.52
CA ALA A 335 0.31 6.55 11.59
C ALA A 335 1.45 6.13 10.65
N SER A 336 1.60 4.82 10.41
CA SER A 336 2.54 4.24 9.44
C SER A 336 2.01 4.23 8.00
N GLY A 337 0.88 4.91 7.72
CA GLY A 337 0.34 5.12 6.37
C GLY A 337 -0.67 4.09 5.89
N HIS A 338 -1.18 3.21 6.77
CA HIS A 338 -2.22 2.25 6.39
C HIS A 338 -3.59 2.95 6.27
N TYR A 339 -4.02 3.23 5.04
CA TYR A 339 -5.23 4.03 4.76
C TYR A 339 -6.53 3.42 5.31
N LYS A 340 -6.70 2.09 5.29
CA LYS A 340 -7.88 1.44 5.89
C LYS A 340 -7.91 1.58 7.41
N ALA A 341 -6.72 1.57 8.04
CA ALA A 341 -6.63 1.75 9.48
C ALA A 341 -7.02 3.18 9.87
N ALA A 342 -6.57 4.16 9.07
CA ALA A 342 -6.95 5.55 9.23
C ALA A 342 -8.48 5.75 9.01
N HIS A 343 -9.07 5.08 8.03
CA HIS A 343 -10.52 5.11 7.82
C HIS A 343 -11.30 4.52 9.01
N GLU A 344 -10.94 3.31 9.48
CA GLU A 344 -11.58 2.66 10.62
C GLU A 344 -11.41 3.46 11.93
N LEU A 345 -10.26 4.10 12.16
CA LEU A 345 -10.09 5.04 13.28
C LEU A 345 -10.99 6.25 13.17
N GLY A 346 -11.15 6.78 11.95
CA GLY A 346 -12.06 7.88 11.66
C GLY A 346 -13.49 7.55 12.08
N GLU A 347 -13.98 6.39 11.65
CA GLU A 347 -15.30 5.88 12.02
C GLU A 347 -15.41 5.60 13.52
N TYR A 348 -14.38 5.02 14.12
CA TYR A 348 -14.34 4.77 15.56
C TYR A 348 -14.53 6.08 16.34
N TYR A 349 -13.71 7.09 16.08
CA TYR A 349 -13.78 8.35 16.85
C TYR A 349 -15.10 9.09 16.61
N ALA A 350 -15.65 9.05 15.41
CA ALA A 350 -16.94 9.70 15.12
C ALA A 350 -18.13 9.00 15.79
N ASN A 351 -18.03 7.69 16.05
CA ASN A 351 -19.16 6.89 16.55
C ASN A 351 -19.06 6.47 18.01
N SER A 352 -17.86 6.45 18.59
CA SER A 352 -17.66 6.04 19.98
C SER A 352 -17.78 7.21 20.94
N PRO A 353 -18.35 6.99 22.13
CA PRO A 353 -18.55 8.06 23.09
C PRO A 353 -17.23 8.58 23.66
N ALA A 354 -17.22 9.86 24.00
CA ALA A 354 -16.15 10.42 24.82
C ALA A 354 -16.16 9.74 26.20
N GLU A 355 -14.98 9.35 26.69
CA GLU A 355 -14.88 8.82 28.05
C GLU A 355 -15.24 9.94 29.05
N PRO A 356 -15.97 9.62 30.13
CA PRO A 356 -16.30 10.61 31.14
C PRO A 356 -15.01 11.21 31.71
N PRO A 357 -14.96 12.53 31.97
CA PRO A 357 -13.78 13.16 32.52
C PRO A 357 -13.43 12.48 33.85
N GLN A 358 -12.24 11.87 33.92
CA GLN A 358 -11.75 11.32 35.18
C GLN A 358 -11.72 12.45 36.23
N PRO A 359 -12.14 12.19 37.49
CA PRO A 359 -12.08 13.20 38.53
C PRO A 359 -10.66 13.80 38.60
N PRO A 360 -10.53 15.12 38.84
CA PRO A 360 -9.23 15.76 38.89
C PRO A 360 -8.40 15.11 40.01
N LYS A 361 -7.44 14.25 39.61
CA LYS A 361 -6.52 13.63 40.56
C LYS A 361 -5.83 14.72 41.35
N SER A 362 -5.87 14.62 42.68
CA SER A 362 -5.25 15.63 43.54
C SER A 362 -3.75 15.70 43.24
N PHE A 363 -3.13 16.86 43.50
CA PHE A 363 -1.68 17.00 43.34
C PHE A 363 -0.90 15.92 44.11
N MET A 364 -1.41 15.54 45.28
CA MET A 364 -0.84 14.47 46.12
C MET A 364 -0.97 13.09 45.48
N GLU A 365 -2.07 12.78 44.79
CA GLU A 365 -2.22 11.53 44.04
C GLU A 365 -1.32 11.49 42.80
N LYS A 366 -1.12 12.62 42.13
CA LYS A 366 -0.16 12.75 41.02
C LYS A 366 1.27 12.54 41.51
N LEU A 367 1.63 13.11 42.66
CA LEU A 367 2.93 12.92 43.32
C LEU A 367 3.10 11.49 43.82
N HIS A 368 2.06 10.87 44.37
CA HIS A 368 2.09 9.49 44.82
C HIS A 368 2.23 8.51 43.65
N GLY A 369 1.55 8.77 42.53
CA GLY A 369 1.72 8.03 41.28
C GLY A 369 3.12 8.22 40.67
N PHE A 370 3.69 9.42 40.77
CA PHE A 370 5.05 9.73 40.34
C PHE A 370 6.12 9.06 41.23
N ALA A 371 5.93 9.07 42.54
CA ALA A 371 6.82 8.39 43.50
C ALA A 371 6.75 6.86 43.34
N LEU A 372 5.56 6.30 43.11
CA LEU A 372 5.38 4.89 42.76
C LEU A 372 6.03 4.55 41.41
N TYR A 373 5.90 5.42 40.40
CA TYR A 373 6.54 5.28 39.09
C TYR A 373 8.07 5.25 39.19
N PHE A 374 8.67 6.11 40.02
CA PHE A 374 10.12 6.12 40.26
C PHE A 374 10.62 4.94 41.10
N ASN A 375 9.81 4.44 42.02
CA ASN A 375 10.17 3.33 42.91
C ASN A 375 9.77 1.94 42.36
N SER A 376 9.15 1.88 41.18
CA SER A 376 8.84 0.62 40.50
C SER A 376 10.10 0.07 39.84
N PRO A 377 10.62 -1.10 40.25
CA PRO A 377 11.88 -1.65 39.73
C PRO A 377 11.80 -2.07 38.25
N ASN A 378 10.61 -2.09 37.67
CA ASN A 378 10.35 -2.28 36.25
C ASN A 378 9.41 -1.17 35.77
N ILE A 379 9.96 -0.02 35.37
CA ILE A 379 9.20 0.91 34.53
C ILE A 379 9.00 0.21 33.19
N ASN A 380 7.88 -0.49 33.05
CA ASN A 380 7.50 -1.11 31.80
C ASN A 380 7.11 0.03 30.84
N LEU A 381 8.10 0.54 30.11
CA LEU A 381 7.96 1.48 28.98
C LEU A 381 7.28 0.80 27.77
N ASP A 382 6.51 -0.26 27.99
CA ASP A 382 5.70 -0.89 26.97
C ASP A 382 4.72 0.17 26.44
N PRO A 383 4.78 0.55 25.16
CA PRO A 383 3.83 1.50 24.58
C PRO A 383 2.37 1.08 24.81
N LYS A 384 2.12 -0.21 25.08
CA LYS A 384 0.81 -0.75 25.44
C LYS A 384 0.29 -0.30 26.82
N THR A 385 1.14 -0.05 27.80
CA THR A 385 0.69 0.46 29.12
C THR A 385 0.42 1.97 29.10
N ASN A 386 0.91 2.67 28.06
CA ASN A 386 0.61 4.07 27.79
C ASN A 386 -0.66 4.29 26.95
N ILE A 387 -1.44 3.24 26.66
CA ILE A 387 -2.69 3.36 25.87
C ILE A 387 -3.73 4.26 26.53
N HIS A 388 -3.68 4.46 27.85
CA HIS A 388 -4.48 5.48 28.55
C HIS A 388 -4.25 6.91 28.03
N HIS A 389 -3.19 7.16 27.25
CA HIS A 389 -2.98 8.43 26.56
C HIS A 389 -3.79 8.57 25.27
N HIS A 390 -4.18 7.48 24.60
CA HIS A 390 -4.97 7.56 23.37
C HIS A 390 -6.41 8.01 23.62
N ASP A 391 -7.02 7.51 24.69
CA ASP A 391 -8.34 8.01 25.16
C ASP A 391 -8.25 9.44 25.71
N ALA A 392 -7.06 9.88 26.12
CA ALA A 392 -6.83 11.25 26.56
C ALA A 392 -6.89 12.30 25.42
N PHE A 393 -6.85 11.89 24.14
CA PHE A 393 -6.94 12.82 23.01
C PHE A 393 -8.39 13.12 22.58
N GLY A 394 -9.37 12.32 23.01
CA GLY A 394 -10.79 12.43 22.61
C GLY A 394 -11.73 12.60 23.80
N LYS A 395 -11.41 13.56 24.69
CA LYS A 395 -12.12 13.77 25.97
C LYS A 395 -13.49 14.44 25.83
N THR A 396 -13.72 15.12 24.72
CA THR A 396 -15.01 15.74 24.41
C THR A 396 -15.51 15.24 23.05
N PRO A 397 -16.83 15.27 22.80
CA PRO A 397 -17.39 14.91 21.49
C PRO A 397 -16.75 15.71 20.34
N GLU A 398 -16.47 17.00 20.53
CA GLU A 398 -15.85 17.87 19.53
C GLU A 398 -14.42 17.41 19.21
N MET A 399 -13.60 17.13 20.23
CA MET A 399 -12.24 16.61 20.04
C MET A 399 -12.24 15.26 19.31
N ARG A 400 -13.23 14.40 19.57
CA ARG A 400 -13.36 13.13 18.86
C ARG A 400 -13.70 13.34 17.39
N ILE A 401 -14.59 14.28 17.08
CA ILE A 401 -14.94 14.63 15.70
C ILE A 401 -13.76 15.27 14.96
N ASP A 402 -12.94 16.07 15.64
CA ASP A 402 -11.67 16.57 15.10
C ASP A 402 -10.69 15.44 14.77
N LEU A 403 -10.52 14.50 15.69
CA LEU A 403 -9.67 13.32 15.45
C LEU A 403 -10.21 12.46 14.30
N ALA A 404 -11.52 12.26 14.25
CA ALA A 404 -12.17 11.54 13.16
C ALA A 404 -11.86 12.20 11.81
N CYS A 405 -12.05 13.53 11.72
CA CYS A 405 -11.74 14.28 10.51
C CYS A 405 -10.25 14.16 10.10
N GLN A 406 -9.33 14.22 11.07
CA GLN A 406 -7.90 14.10 10.78
C GLN A 406 -7.52 12.72 10.22
N TRP A 407 -8.02 11.64 10.81
CA TRP A 407 -7.76 10.29 10.32
C TRP A 407 -8.40 10.02 8.96
N LEU A 408 -9.64 10.49 8.75
CA LEU A 408 -10.30 10.37 7.47
C LEU A 408 -9.58 11.17 6.37
N LYS A 409 -9.07 12.36 6.68
CA LYS A 409 -8.20 13.13 5.77
C LYS A 409 -6.93 12.38 5.41
N LEU A 410 -6.31 11.69 6.37
CA LEU A 410 -5.12 10.88 6.10
C LEU A 410 -5.43 9.73 5.13
N ALA A 411 -6.57 9.05 5.28
CA ALA A 411 -7.02 8.03 4.35
C ALA A 411 -7.32 8.62 2.95
N SER A 412 -7.99 9.77 2.90
CA SER A 412 -8.29 10.51 1.66
C SER A 412 -7.04 10.95 0.90
N LEU A 413 -5.99 11.40 1.62
CA LEU A 413 -4.69 11.77 1.04
C LEU A 413 -3.97 10.57 0.41
N ASN A 414 -4.28 9.34 0.85
CA ASN A 414 -3.82 8.10 0.22
C ASN A 414 -4.80 7.61 -0.86
N HIS A 415 -5.67 8.49 -1.37
CA HIS A 415 -6.65 8.24 -2.44
C HIS A 415 -7.74 7.21 -2.11
N TYR A 416 -7.96 6.90 -0.83
CA TYR A 416 -8.98 5.94 -0.41
C TYR A 416 -10.39 6.56 -0.45
N LEU A 417 -11.11 6.32 -1.54
CA LEU A 417 -12.42 6.93 -1.82
C LEU A 417 -13.50 6.72 -0.74
N PRO A 418 -13.62 5.57 -0.06
CA PRO A 418 -14.59 5.42 1.01
C PRO A 418 -14.43 6.46 2.13
N ALA A 419 -13.19 6.89 2.42
CA ALA A 419 -12.96 7.93 3.42
C ALA A 419 -13.52 9.30 2.98
N ASN A 420 -13.59 9.58 1.66
CA ASN A 420 -14.21 10.80 1.15
C ASN A 420 -15.73 10.79 1.35
N ILE A 421 -16.38 9.63 1.21
CA ILE A 421 -17.80 9.47 1.52
C ILE A 421 -18.05 9.77 3.00
N THR A 422 -17.26 9.17 3.89
CA THR A 422 -17.36 9.39 5.34
C THR A 422 -17.05 10.85 5.72
N LEU A 423 -16.08 11.50 5.07
CA LEU A 423 -15.80 12.93 5.26
C LEU A 423 -16.99 13.79 4.84
N ALA A 424 -17.61 13.51 3.70
CA ALA A 424 -18.78 14.25 3.23
C ALA A 424 -19.94 14.14 4.23
N GLN A 425 -20.21 12.93 4.74
CA GLN A 425 -21.21 12.73 5.80
C GLN A 425 -20.86 13.53 7.07
N LEU A 426 -19.59 13.50 7.51
CA LEU A 426 -19.15 14.24 8.68
C LEU A 426 -19.31 15.76 8.51
N TYR A 427 -19.00 16.29 7.31
CA TYR A 427 -19.15 17.72 6.99
C TYR A 427 -20.59 18.15 6.80
N LEU A 428 -21.49 17.23 6.47
CA LEU A 428 -22.92 17.50 6.31
C LEU A 428 -23.73 17.20 7.56
N GLN A 429 -23.16 16.53 8.56
CA GLN A 429 -23.85 16.34 9.83
C GLN A 429 -23.85 17.67 10.60
N LYS A 430 -25.02 18.28 10.78
CA LYS A 430 -25.13 19.59 11.46
C LYS A 430 -24.88 19.52 12.96
N PHE A 431 -25.10 18.36 13.57
CA PHE A 431 -24.93 18.14 15.00
C PHE A 431 -23.99 16.95 15.30
N ILE A 432 -23.17 17.09 16.34
CA ILE A 432 -22.37 16.04 16.94
C ILE A 432 -23.21 15.39 18.03
N TYR A 433 -23.24 14.06 18.02
CA TYR A 433 -23.92 13.27 19.02
C TYR A 433 -22.88 12.62 19.95
N PRO A 434 -23.13 12.59 21.28
CA PRO A 434 -22.21 11.96 22.22
C PRO A 434 -21.92 10.49 21.92
N LYS A 435 -22.79 9.81 21.16
CA LYS A 435 -22.56 8.45 20.67
C LYS A 435 -23.16 8.29 19.27
N GLY A 436 -22.38 7.73 18.35
CA GLY A 436 -22.84 7.31 17.03
C GLY A 436 -23.14 8.44 16.05
N THR A 437 -22.31 9.50 16.00
CA THR A 437 -22.60 10.67 15.14
C THR A 437 -22.82 10.30 13.67
N LEU A 438 -22.00 9.40 13.10
CA LEU A 438 -22.16 8.94 11.71
C LEU A 438 -23.15 7.79 11.56
N LEU A 439 -23.60 7.17 12.66
CA LEU A 439 -24.65 6.16 12.65
C LEU A 439 -26.05 6.76 12.62
N LYS A 440 -26.17 8.06 12.94
CA LYS A 440 -27.42 8.80 12.82
C LYS A 440 -27.75 9.06 11.34
N PRO A 441 -29.04 9.14 10.98
CA PRO A 441 -29.42 9.62 9.66
C PRO A 441 -28.79 10.98 9.39
N LEU A 442 -28.33 11.17 8.16
CA LEU A 442 -27.76 12.43 7.74
C LEU A 442 -28.82 13.53 7.85
N ASP A 443 -28.53 14.55 8.65
CA ASP A 443 -29.43 15.69 8.85
C ASP A 443 -28.72 17.01 8.50
N PRO A 444 -28.64 17.33 7.19
CA PRO A 444 -27.93 18.50 6.71
C PRO A 444 -28.61 19.83 7.08
N PHE A 445 -29.91 19.79 7.34
CA PHE A 445 -30.72 20.97 7.61
C PHE A 445 -30.97 21.19 9.11
N GLY A 446 -30.73 20.18 9.95
CA GLY A 446 -30.81 20.29 11.41
C GLY A 446 -32.24 20.27 11.92
N HIS A 447 -33.00 19.26 11.50
CA HIS A 447 -34.33 18.96 12.00
C HIS A 447 -34.32 18.14 13.29
N SER A 448 -33.16 17.65 13.71
CA SER A 448 -33.00 16.91 14.97
C SER A 448 -33.46 17.76 16.16
N THR A 449 -34.09 17.10 17.13
CA THR A 449 -34.57 17.69 18.38
C THR A 449 -34.08 16.86 19.57
N GLU A 450 -32.93 16.19 19.42
CA GLU A 450 -32.43 15.29 20.45
C GLU A 450 -31.82 16.09 21.61
N PRO A 451 -32.05 15.68 22.88
CA PRO A 451 -31.71 16.50 24.06
C PRO A 451 -30.21 16.66 24.35
N ASP A 452 -29.31 16.04 23.57
CA ASP A 452 -27.85 16.08 23.76
C ASP A 452 -27.08 16.47 22.48
N GLU A 453 -27.71 17.17 21.55
CA GLU A 453 -27.08 17.61 20.31
C GLU A 453 -26.13 18.79 20.53
N THR A 454 -24.90 18.69 20.00
CA THR A 454 -23.91 19.78 20.02
C THR A 454 -23.67 20.25 18.59
N PRO A 455 -23.67 21.57 18.29
CA PRO A 455 -23.41 22.04 16.92
C PRO A 455 -22.07 21.54 16.39
N ASN A 456 -22.06 20.96 15.19
CA ASN A 456 -20.84 20.48 14.56
C ASN A 456 -20.03 21.64 14.00
N HIS A 457 -18.89 21.95 14.63
CA HIS A 457 -17.99 23.01 14.17
C HIS A 457 -17.30 22.70 12.84
N LEU A 458 -17.31 21.45 12.40
CA LEU A 458 -16.80 21.03 11.09
C LEU A 458 -17.84 21.10 9.97
N PHE A 459 -19.10 21.46 10.27
CA PHE A 459 -20.15 21.53 9.25
C PHE A 459 -19.76 22.48 8.12
N SER A 460 -19.63 21.95 6.91
CA SER A 460 -19.18 22.70 5.73
C SER A 460 -19.66 22.05 4.43
N PRO A 461 -20.74 22.58 3.82
CA PRO A 461 -21.24 22.10 2.53
C PRO A 461 -20.18 22.17 1.43
N ASP A 462 -19.31 23.19 1.42
CA ASP A 462 -18.22 23.33 0.44
C ASP A 462 -17.21 22.17 0.52
N LEU A 463 -16.79 21.81 1.74
CA LEU A 463 -15.84 20.70 1.93
C LEU A 463 -16.48 19.36 1.61
N ALA A 464 -17.76 19.18 1.94
CA ALA A 464 -18.51 17.99 1.56
C ALA A 464 -18.62 17.85 0.03
N GLN A 465 -18.97 18.94 -0.64
CA GLN A 465 -19.09 19.01 -2.09
C GLN A 465 -17.75 18.71 -2.79
N ALA A 466 -16.63 19.21 -2.26
CA ALA A 466 -15.30 18.86 -2.76
C ALA A 466 -14.97 17.36 -2.57
N ALA A 467 -15.29 16.78 -1.41
CA ALA A 467 -15.06 15.36 -1.14
C ALA A 467 -15.87 14.45 -2.08
N LEU A 468 -17.15 14.77 -2.30
CA LEU A 468 -18.04 14.06 -3.23
C LEU A 468 -17.60 14.23 -4.69
N THR A 469 -17.18 15.44 -5.07
CA THR A 469 -16.64 15.73 -6.41
C THR A 469 -15.43 14.85 -6.71
N GLN A 470 -14.53 14.67 -5.73
CA GLN A 470 -13.37 13.78 -5.91
C GLN A 470 -13.79 12.32 -6.12
N VAL A 471 -14.81 11.82 -5.42
CA VAL A 471 -15.33 10.45 -5.62
C VAL A 471 -15.91 10.28 -7.01
N LEU A 472 -16.80 11.19 -7.44
CA LEU A 472 -17.44 11.10 -8.74
C LEU A 472 -16.45 11.24 -9.90
N THR A 473 -15.47 12.15 -9.75
CA THR A 473 -14.36 12.31 -10.70
C THR A 473 -13.55 11.02 -10.82
N ALA A 474 -13.24 10.38 -9.67
CA ALA A 474 -12.52 9.10 -9.66
C ALA A 474 -13.32 8.00 -10.37
N CYS A 475 -14.61 7.88 -10.07
CA CYS A 475 -15.47 6.88 -10.69
C CYS A 475 -15.52 7.04 -12.22
N LEU A 476 -15.67 8.27 -12.71
CA LEU A 476 -15.66 8.58 -14.14
C LEU A 476 -14.31 8.22 -14.76
N GLN A 477 -13.20 8.74 -14.22
CA GLN A 477 -11.88 8.54 -14.81
C GLN A 477 -11.42 7.08 -14.77
N ILE A 478 -11.71 6.35 -13.69
CA ILE A 478 -11.35 4.92 -13.59
C ILE A 478 -12.20 4.10 -14.57
N SER A 479 -13.50 4.39 -14.69
CA SER A 479 -14.37 3.67 -15.64
C SER A 479 -13.97 3.93 -17.10
N GLU A 480 -13.67 5.20 -17.45
CA GLU A 480 -13.16 5.57 -18.77
C GLU A 480 -11.82 4.88 -19.03
N ALA A 481 -10.87 4.96 -18.09
CA ALA A 481 -9.57 4.31 -18.19
C ALA A 481 -9.70 2.81 -18.45
N LYS A 482 -10.64 2.12 -17.79
CA LYS A 482 -10.92 0.69 -18.04
C LYS A 482 -11.45 0.43 -19.45
N SER A 483 -12.35 1.29 -19.93
CA SER A 483 -12.99 1.10 -21.24
C SER A 483 -12.04 1.33 -22.41
N VAL A 484 -11.13 2.30 -22.30
CA VAL A 484 -10.26 2.73 -23.41
C VAL A 484 -8.92 2.00 -23.42
N SER A 485 -8.42 1.56 -22.26
CA SER A 485 -7.05 1.04 -22.16
C SER A 485 -6.92 -0.37 -22.73
N LYS A 486 -5.96 -0.56 -23.62
CA LYS A 486 -5.66 -1.89 -24.20
C LYS A 486 -4.68 -2.70 -23.36
N THR A 487 -3.95 -2.02 -22.47
CA THR A 487 -2.95 -2.65 -21.61
C THR A 487 -3.11 -2.18 -20.16
N ASN A 488 -2.71 -3.03 -19.21
CA ASN A 488 -2.74 -2.67 -17.79
C ASN A 488 -1.83 -1.45 -17.47
N ALA A 489 -0.72 -1.29 -18.20
CA ALA A 489 0.17 -0.14 -18.01
C ALA A 489 -0.48 1.18 -18.45
N GLU A 490 -1.21 1.15 -19.57
CA GLU A 490 -1.98 2.29 -20.04
C GLU A 490 -3.10 2.65 -19.06
N TYR A 491 -3.83 1.63 -18.59
CA TYR A 491 -4.88 1.79 -17.58
C TYR A 491 -4.36 2.46 -16.31
N LEU A 492 -3.27 1.93 -15.73
CA LEU A 492 -2.66 2.52 -14.54
C LEU A 492 -2.17 3.94 -14.78
N LEU A 493 -1.68 4.28 -15.98
CA LEU A 493 -1.28 5.66 -16.29
C LEU A 493 -2.49 6.61 -16.32
N ARG A 494 -3.60 6.18 -16.94
CA ARG A 494 -4.83 6.96 -17.07
C ARG A 494 -5.61 7.08 -15.76
N ALA A 495 -5.53 6.08 -14.89
CA ALA A 495 -6.21 6.06 -13.58
C ALA A 495 -5.46 6.85 -12.49
N LYS A 496 -4.44 7.65 -12.82
CA LYS A 496 -3.77 8.51 -11.85
C LYS A 496 -4.68 9.65 -11.38
N PRO A 497 -4.61 10.05 -10.10
CA PRO A 497 -3.62 9.63 -9.10
C PRO A 497 -4.00 8.34 -8.33
N TRP A 498 -5.20 7.80 -8.50
CA TRP A 498 -5.68 6.64 -7.72
C TRP A 498 -4.87 5.35 -7.98
N SER A 499 -4.21 5.25 -9.13
CA SER A 499 -3.31 4.14 -9.46
C SER A 499 -1.91 4.23 -8.83
N GLU A 500 -1.57 5.32 -8.14
CA GLU A 500 -0.31 5.41 -7.40
C GLU A 500 -0.24 4.39 -6.26
N HIS A 501 -1.41 4.06 -5.70
CA HIS A 501 -1.62 3.01 -4.71
C HIS A 501 -2.46 1.89 -5.35
N LYS A 502 -1.79 0.88 -5.93
CA LYS A 502 -2.47 -0.23 -6.63
C LYS A 502 -3.51 -0.92 -5.74
N GLU A 503 -3.20 -1.08 -4.47
CA GLU A 503 -4.08 -1.67 -3.47
C GLU A 503 -5.35 -0.86 -3.21
N VAL A 504 -5.29 0.47 -3.33
CA VAL A 504 -6.46 1.34 -3.23
C VAL A 504 -7.30 1.21 -4.49
N LEU A 505 -6.65 1.21 -5.65
CA LEU A 505 -7.32 1.01 -6.93
C LEU A 505 -8.02 -0.36 -6.99
N GLU A 506 -7.40 -1.44 -6.48
CA GLU A 506 -7.98 -2.78 -6.41
C GLU A 506 -9.28 -2.84 -5.58
N VAL A 507 -9.36 -2.10 -4.47
CA VAL A 507 -10.59 -2.02 -3.65
C VAL A 507 -11.74 -1.37 -4.42
N ILE A 508 -11.39 -0.37 -5.23
CA ILE A 508 -12.32 0.40 -6.03
C ILE A 508 -12.57 -0.31 -7.38
N GLU A 509 -11.74 -1.27 -7.78
CA GLU A 509 -11.71 -1.77 -9.16
C GLU A 509 -12.88 -2.68 -9.54
N SER A 510 -13.58 -3.25 -8.57
CA SER A 510 -14.77 -4.02 -8.92
C SER A 510 -15.83 -3.07 -9.51
N THR A 511 -16.53 -3.51 -10.56
CA THR A 511 -17.61 -2.70 -11.17
C THR A 511 -18.72 -2.40 -10.16
N GLU A 512 -18.96 -3.33 -9.24
CA GLU A 512 -19.91 -3.18 -8.13
C GLU A 512 -19.43 -2.09 -7.16
N SER A 513 -18.16 -2.12 -6.72
CA SER A 513 -17.59 -1.10 -5.83
C SER A 513 -17.65 0.31 -6.43
N LEU A 514 -17.35 0.47 -7.72
CA LEU A 514 -17.44 1.78 -8.40
C LEU A 514 -18.86 2.31 -8.44
N GLN A 515 -19.81 1.42 -8.75
CA GLN A 515 -21.21 1.76 -8.84
C GLN A 515 -21.77 2.12 -7.46
N GLU A 516 -21.45 1.34 -6.43
CA GLU A 516 -21.83 1.62 -5.05
C GLU A 516 -21.28 2.95 -4.55
N LEU A 517 -19.99 3.24 -4.79
CA LEU A 517 -19.37 4.51 -4.40
C LEU A 517 -20.02 5.71 -5.11
N LYS A 518 -20.32 5.54 -6.40
CA LYS A 518 -21.03 6.56 -7.19
C LYS A 518 -22.43 6.77 -6.61
N GLU A 519 -23.22 5.73 -6.44
CA GLU A 519 -24.58 5.79 -5.91
C GLU A 519 -24.62 6.42 -4.51
N GLN A 520 -23.68 6.06 -3.63
CA GLN A 520 -23.56 6.67 -2.30
C GLN A 520 -23.25 8.16 -2.39
N ALA A 521 -22.29 8.56 -3.21
CA ALA A 521 -21.94 9.97 -3.38
C ALA A 521 -23.12 10.79 -3.92
N GLU A 522 -23.82 10.22 -4.91
CA GLU A 522 -25.00 10.81 -5.52
C GLU A 522 -26.17 10.94 -4.54
N MET A 523 -26.43 9.91 -3.74
CA MET A 523 -27.47 9.91 -2.72
C MET A 523 -27.20 10.97 -1.65
N ILE A 524 -25.95 11.10 -1.20
CA ILE A 524 -25.55 12.11 -0.21
C ILE A 524 -25.71 13.51 -0.80
N ALA A 525 -25.28 13.72 -2.04
CA ALA A 525 -25.45 14.99 -2.74
C ALA A 525 -26.94 15.37 -2.88
N ASP A 526 -27.80 14.43 -3.27
CA ASP A 526 -29.24 14.65 -3.36
C ASP A 526 -29.87 14.96 -2.01
N ALA A 527 -29.51 14.21 -0.97
CA ALA A 527 -30.06 14.39 0.38
C ALA A 527 -29.71 15.76 0.99
N ALA A 528 -28.53 16.29 0.68
CA ALA A 528 -28.08 17.60 1.15
C ALA A 528 -28.37 18.74 0.16
N GLY A 529 -28.90 18.44 -1.03
CA GLY A 529 -29.10 19.40 -2.11
C GLY A 529 -27.80 20.09 -2.54
N LEU A 530 -26.78 19.29 -2.87
CA LEU A 530 -25.47 19.74 -3.33
C LEU A 530 -25.31 19.53 -4.83
N ASP A 531 -25.09 20.60 -5.58
CA ASP A 531 -24.62 20.51 -6.96
C ASP A 531 -23.14 20.12 -6.99
N ILE A 532 -22.80 19.15 -7.83
CA ILE A 532 -21.43 18.64 -7.96
C ILE A 532 -20.76 19.32 -9.15
N LYS A 533 -19.75 20.13 -8.85
CA LYS A 533 -18.89 20.77 -9.85
C LYS A 533 -17.45 20.75 -9.37
N SER A 534 -16.53 20.80 -10.31
CA SER A 534 -15.11 20.89 -10.02
C SER A 534 -14.80 22.17 -9.26
N THR A 535 -14.09 22.03 -8.14
CA THR A 535 -13.74 23.16 -7.27
C THR A 535 -12.24 23.32 -7.12
N LYS A 536 -11.83 24.52 -6.71
CA LYS A 536 -10.43 24.82 -6.36
C LYS A 536 -9.96 24.10 -5.08
N LEU A 537 -10.89 23.49 -4.33
CA LEU A 537 -10.60 22.73 -3.11
C LEU A 537 -10.15 21.30 -3.41
N LEU A 538 -10.22 20.84 -4.66
CA LEU A 538 -9.76 19.51 -5.04
C LEU A 538 -8.24 19.35 -4.81
N PRO A 539 -7.79 18.16 -4.36
CA PRO A 539 -6.36 17.88 -4.23
C PRO A 539 -5.60 18.01 -5.55
N LYS A 540 -4.31 18.38 -5.46
CA LYS A 540 -3.41 18.44 -6.63
C LYS A 540 -3.37 17.09 -7.34
N GLY A 541 -3.55 17.11 -8.67
CA GLY A 541 -3.51 15.91 -9.51
C GLY A 541 -4.89 15.30 -9.81
N VAL A 542 -5.95 15.69 -9.10
CA VAL A 542 -7.33 15.35 -9.49
C VAL A 542 -7.76 16.29 -10.63
N PRO A 543 -8.27 15.77 -11.77
CA PRO A 543 -8.62 16.64 -12.88
C PRO A 543 -9.85 17.50 -12.57
N HIS A 544 -9.88 18.67 -13.19
CA HIS A 544 -11.02 19.57 -13.09
C HIS A 544 -11.99 19.32 -14.25
N LEU A 545 -13.04 18.55 -14.00
CA LEU A 545 -14.04 18.14 -15.01
C LEU A 545 -15.17 19.16 -15.23
N GLY A 546 -15.03 20.41 -14.77
CA GLY A 546 -16.12 21.40 -14.89
C GLY A 546 -17.35 20.99 -14.08
N PHE A 547 -18.54 21.16 -14.63
CA PHE A 547 -19.78 20.78 -13.95
C PHE A 547 -20.06 19.28 -14.14
N ILE A 548 -20.34 18.57 -13.05
CA ILE A 548 -20.57 17.12 -13.11
C ILE A 548 -22.07 16.84 -13.08
N ARG A 549 -22.81 17.44 -12.14
CA ARG A 549 -24.20 17.06 -11.88
C ARG A 549 -24.98 18.06 -11.02
N PHE A 550 -26.27 18.21 -11.33
CA PHE A 550 -27.27 18.81 -10.44
C PHE A 550 -27.81 17.81 -9.40
N HIS A 551 -28.11 18.30 -8.20
CA HIS A 551 -28.90 17.53 -7.24
C HIS A 551 -30.36 17.36 -7.72
N LYS A 552 -31.04 16.29 -7.29
CA LYS A 552 -32.41 15.95 -7.71
C LYS A 552 -33.52 16.64 -6.90
N GLY A 553 -33.18 17.47 -5.92
CA GLY A 553 -34.13 18.17 -5.06
C GLY A 553 -34.74 19.42 -5.70
N THR A 554 -35.63 20.09 -4.97
CA THR A 554 -36.21 21.37 -5.38
C THR A 554 -35.13 22.46 -5.36
N ARG A 555 -35.00 23.21 -6.45
CA ARG A 555 -34.06 24.35 -6.54
C ARG A 555 -34.42 25.44 -5.54
N GLY A 556 -33.40 26.09 -4.99
CA GLY A 556 -33.48 27.09 -3.93
C GLY A 556 -33.64 26.50 -2.52
N GLN A 557 -33.67 25.17 -2.39
CA GLN A 557 -33.78 24.49 -1.09
C GLN A 557 -32.52 23.70 -0.72
N GLY A 558 -31.59 23.50 -1.66
CA GLY A 558 -30.33 22.82 -1.39
C GLY A 558 -29.35 23.64 -0.55
N LEU A 559 -28.47 22.95 0.17
CA LEU A 559 -27.40 23.61 0.93
C LEU A 559 -26.36 24.28 0.03
N TRP A 560 -26.18 23.76 -1.18
CA TRP A 560 -25.20 24.28 -2.11
C TRP A 560 -25.65 24.08 -3.54
N GLU A 561 -26.06 25.16 -4.17
CA GLU A 561 -26.57 25.18 -5.53
C GLU A 561 -25.69 26.06 -6.40
N ALA A 562 -25.42 25.63 -7.62
CA ALA A 562 -24.82 26.48 -8.64
C ALA A 562 -25.74 27.68 -8.92
N ASP A 563 -25.17 28.78 -9.40
CA ASP A 563 -25.96 29.95 -9.80
C ASP A 563 -26.62 29.74 -11.17
N GLU A 564 -27.72 30.44 -11.45
CA GLU A 564 -28.49 30.34 -12.71
C GLU A 564 -27.63 30.53 -13.98
N LYS A 565 -26.56 31.34 -13.90
CA LYS A 565 -25.60 31.53 -15.00
C LYS A 565 -24.71 30.32 -15.23
N GLU A 566 -24.33 29.62 -14.16
CA GLU A 566 -23.56 28.38 -14.25
C GLU A 566 -24.46 27.23 -14.74
N TRP A 567 -25.78 27.29 -14.54
CA TRP A 567 -26.73 26.30 -15.04
C TRP A 567 -26.76 26.25 -16.56
N LEU A 568 -26.82 27.42 -17.20
CA LEU A 568 -26.89 27.53 -18.66
C LEU A 568 -25.64 26.93 -19.32
N VAL A 569 -24.47 27.13 -18.73
CA VAL A 569 -23.20 26.56 -19.22
C VAL A 569 -23.17 25.04 -19.01
N ALA A 570 -23.62 24.57 -17.84
CA ALA A 570 -23.66 23.15 -17.51
C ALA A 570 -24.64 22.34 -18.38
N ASP A 571 -25.83 22.88 -18.66
CA ASP A 571 -26.82 22.24 -19.54
C ASP A 571 -26.31 22.14 -20.97
N ASP A 572 -25.62 23.17 -21.48
CA ASP A 572 -24.97 23.13 -22.78
C ASP A 572 -23.86 22.08 -22.82
N GLU A 573 -23.01 21.99 -21.79
CA GLU A 573 -21.95 20.97 -21.67
C GLU A 573 -22.51 19.54 -21.62
N GLN A 574 -23.53 19.28 -20.80
CA GLN A 574 -24.18 17.96 -20.71
C GLN A 574 -24.90 17.56 -22.00
N GLN A 575 -25.49 18.52 -22.73
CA GLN A 575 -26.08 18.25 -24.04
C GLN A 575 -25.03 17.94 -25.11
N VAL A 576 -23.86 18.57 -25.05
CA VAL A 576 -22.73 18.27 -25.94
C VAL A 576 -22.19 16.86 -25.67
N GLU A 577 -21.98 16.46 -24.41
CA GLU A 577 -21.54 15.10 -24.06
C GLU A 577 -22.50 14.01 -24.54
N LYS A 578 -23.82 14.20 -24.34
CA LYS A 578 -24.85 13.27 -24.84
C LYS A 578 -24.88 13.16 -26.37
N ARG A 579 -24.43 14.19 -27.10
CA ARG A 579 -24.30 14.17 -28.57
C ARG A 579 -23.02 13.50 -29.04
N VAL A 580 -21.96 13.51 -28.24
CA VAL A 580 -20.66 12.86 -28.56
C VAL A 580 -20.68 11.36 -28.24
N GLN A 581 -21.51 10.92 -27.28
CA GLN A 581 -21.68 9.50 -26.92
C GLN A 581 -22.71 8.75 -27.78
N ARG A 582 -23.45 9.45 -28.66
CA ARG A 582 -24.31 8.85 -29.70
C ARG A 582 -23.57 8.79 -31.02
#